data_AF-A0A7C4AQH2-F1
#
_entry.id   AF-A0A7C4AQH2-F1
#
_cell.length_a   1.000
_cell.length_b   1.000
_cell.length_c   1.000
_cell.angle_alpha   90.00
_cell.angle_beta   90.00
_cell.angle_gamma   90.00
#
_symmetry.space_group_name_H-M   'P 1'
#
loop_
_entity.id
_entity.type
_entity.pdbx_description
1 polymer ?
#
loop_
_entity_poly.entity_id
_entity_poly.type
_entity_poly.pdbx_seq_one_letter_code
_entity_poly.pdbx_strand_id
1 'polypeptide(L)'
;MESDFDNLTQNDLLELARRIKADYFPEWDAENAWVFECVDDCNGAVGLAVYKEKKIKATQTSREKLPLLLIHAICHAACHKRDLGHGKHWQNRMLKAARDAEHKYGDLPLAAALRNEVQGYQRSARLQGSGKNIVYSRLRDAVHDVHREFDKNRSTRFI
;
A
#
# COMPACT_ATOMS: atom_id res chain seq x y z
N MET A 1 -25.99 20.16 10.55
CA MET A 1 -26.05 18.88 9.82
C MET A 1 -24.69 18.25 10.00
N GLU A 2 -24.51 17.61 11.15
CA GLU A 2 -23.32 16.78 11.38
C GLU A 2 -23.44 15.61 10.41
N SER A 3 -22.50 15.52 9.48
CA SER A 3 -22.37 14.30 8.69
C SER A 3 -21.80 13.26 9.63
N ASP A 4 -22.58 12.22 9.91
CA ASP A 4 -22.10 10.98 10.51
C ASP A 4 -21.02 10.39 9.59
N PHE A 5 -19.79 10.87 9.77
CA PHE A 5 -18.61 10.19 9.30
C PHE A 5 -18.52 8.93 10.16
N ASP A 6 -19.11 7.85 9.66
CA ASP A 6 -18.89 6.49 10.12
C ASP A 6 -17.39 6.29 10.36
N ASN A 7 -16.96 6.41 11.62
CA ASN A 7 -15.57 6.29 11.98
C ASN A 7 -15.11 4.89 11.57
N LEU A 8 -14.02 4.81 10.83
CA LEU A 8 -13.46 3.55 10.40
C LEU A 8 -13.09 2.73 11.64
N THR A 9 -13.80 1.62 11.86
CA THR A 9 -13.47 0.73 12.97
C THR A 9 -12.35 -0.22 12.57
N GLN A 10 -11.62 -0.72 13.58
CA GLN A 10 -10.66 -1.80 13.41
C GLN A 10 -11.30 -3.06 12.78
N ASN A 11 -12.59 -3.32 13.02
CA ASN A 11 -13.30 -4.46 12.47
C ASN A 11 -13.59 -4.29 10.97
N ASP A 12 -14.04 -3.10 10.55
CA ASP A 12 -14.24 -2.76 9.13
C ASP A 12 -12.94 -2.93 8.32
N LEU A 13 -11.82 -2.45 8.89
CA LEU A 13 -10.49 -2.60 8.32
C LEU A 13 -10.11 -4.08 8.14
N LEU A 14 -10.29 -4.90 9.18
CA LEU A 14 -9.95 -6.32 9.16
C LEU A 14 -10.84 -7.13 8.21
N GLU A 15 -12.14 -6.87 8.18
CA GLU A 15 -13.06 -7.56 7.27
C GLU A 15 -12.71 -7.27 5.81
N LEU A 16 -12.50 -5.99 5.47
CA LEU A 16 -12.16 -5.60 4.11
C LEU A 16 -10.75 -6.08 3.72
N ALA A 17 -9.77 -6.02 4.63
CA ALA A 17 -8.44 -6.56 4.39
C ALA A 17 -8.46 -8.07 4.11
N ARG A 18 -9.27 -8.85 4.84
CA ARG A 18 -9.47 -10.28 4.59
C ARG A 18 -10.06 -10.54 3.20
N ARG A 19 -11.09 -9.77 2.79
CA ARG A 19 -11.66 -9.84 1.44
C ARG A 19 -10.63 -9.51 0.37
N ILE A 20 -9.94 -8.38 0.50
CA ILE A 20 -8.94 -7.93 -0.47
C ILE A 20 -7.76 -8.92 -0.62
N LYS A 21 -7.31 -9.53 0.48
CA LYS A 21 -6.32 -10.61 0.44
C LYS A 21 -6.81 -11.79 -0.41
N ALA A 22 -8.02 -12.29 -0.15
CA ALA A 22 -8.59 -13.41 -0.90
C ALA A 22 -8.81 -13.08 -2.39
N ASP A 23 -9.35 -11.90 -2.69
CA ASP A 23 -9.81 -11.52 -4.02
C ASP A 23 -8.67 -11.08 -4.96
N TYR A 24 -7.74 -10.27 -4.45
CA TYR A 24 -6.71 -9.62 -5.28
C TYR A 24 -5.31 -10.19 -5.06
N PHE A 25 -5.02 -10.75 -3.87
CA PHE A 25 -3.67 -11.15 -3.43
C PHE A 25 -3.58 -12.53 -2.74
N PRO A 26 -4.24 -13.60 -3.23
CA PRO A 26 -4.44 -14.86 -2.49
C PRO A 26 -3.14 -15.56 -2.05
N GLU A 27 -2.04 -15.37 -2.79
CA GLU A 27 -0.75 -16.03 -2.55
C GLU A 27 0.29 -15.12 -1.84
N TRP A 28 -0.01 -13.84 -1.62
CA TRP A 28 0.99 -12.88 -1.13
C TRP A 28 1.32 -13.06 0.35
N ASP A 29 0.31 -13.33 1.18
CA ASP A 29 0.44 -13.50 2.63
C ASP A 29 -0.19 -14.84 3.06
N ALA A 30 0.31 -15.93 2.48
CA ALA A 30 -0.16 -17.29 2.73
C ALA A 30 0.00 -17.73 4.20
N GLU A 31 1.02 -17.20 4.89
CA GLU A 31 1.26 -17.43 6.33
C GLU A 31 0.34 -16.62 7.25
N ASN A 32 -0.48 -15.70 6.71
CA ASN A 32 -1.24 -14.70 7.47
C ASN A 32 -0.39 -13.92 8.48
N ALA A 33 0.84 -13.60 8.07
CA ALA A 33 1.83 -12.95 8.92
C ALA A 33 1.73 -11.41 8.88
N TRP A 34 0.89 -10.84 8.00
CA TRP A 34 0.64 -9.40 7.95
C TRP A 34 -0.58 -8.97 8.77
N VAL A 35 -0.36 -8.02 9.68
CA VAL A 35 -1.39 -7.43 10.56
C VAL A 35 -1.87 -6.10 9.99
N PHE A 36 -3.16 -5.81 10.14
CA PHE A 36 -3.78 -4.55 9.71
C PHE A 36 -4.22 -3.76 10.95
N GLU A 37 -3.82 -2.49 11.04
CA GLU A 37 -4.09 -1.60 12.20
C GLU A 37 -4.73 -0.29 11.74
N CYS A 38 -5.82 0.11 12.38
CA CYS A 38 -6.32 1.48 12.28
C CYS A 38 -5.60 2.35 13.31
N VAL A 39 -5.07 3.50 12.89
CA VAL A 39 -4.25 4.39 13.71
C VAL A 39 -4.63 5.85 13.46
N ASP A 40 -4.39 6.74 14.42
CA ASP A 40 -4.73 8.16 14.27
C ASP A 40 -3.82 8.89 13.26
N ASP A 41 -2.56 8.46 13.14
CA ASP A 41 -1.58 9.00 12.19
C ASP A 41 -0.64 7.93 11.62
N CYS A 42 -0.24 8.12 10.35
CA CYS A 42 0.79 7.34 9.65
C CYS A 42 1.97 8.25 9.23
N ASN A 43 2.47 9.13 10.09
CA ASN A 43 3.47 10.17 9.75
C ASN A 43 2.97 11.15 8.66
N GLY A 44 1.70 11.52 8.72
CA GLY A 44 1.00 12.32 7.71
C GLY A 44 0.72 11.60 6.39
N ALA A 45 1.02 10.30 6.29
CA ALA A 45 0.46 9.40 5.29
C ALA A 45 -0.97 8.99 5.67
N VAL A 46 -1.72 8.40 4.75
CA VAL A 46 -3.03 7.78 5.05
C VAL A 46 -2.98 6.25 5.08
N GLY A 47 -2.03 5.66 4.35
CA GLY A 47 -1.68 4.24 4.42
C GLY A 47 -0.17 4.07 4.54
N LEU A 48 0.27 3.08 5.31
CA LEU A 48 1.69 2.81 5.56
C LEU A 48 1.93 1.29 5.68
N ALA A 49 2.82 0.76 4.85
CA ALA A 49 3.35 -0.60 4.99
C ALA A 49 4.67 -0.57 5.80
N VAL A 50 4.70 -1.24 6.95
CA VAL A 50 5.87 -1.37 7.83
C VAL A 50 6.41 -2.80 7.73
N TYR A 51 7.43 -3.00 6.89
CA TYR A 51 7.93 -4.35 6.56
C TYR A 51 8.51 -5.11 7.75
N LYS A 52 9.29 -4.42 8.61
CA LYS A 52 9.93 -5.03 9.79
C LYS A 52 8.92 -5.60 10.78
N GLU A 53 7.77 -4.96 10.92
CA GLU A 53 6.67 -5.40 11.80
C GLU A 53 5.63 -6.27 11.06
N LYS A 54 5.75 -6.45 9.73
CA LYS A 54 4.71 -6.97 8.84
C LYS A 54 3.34 -6.31 9.09
N LYS A 55 3.29 -4.98 9.11
CA LYS A 55 2.03 -4.22 9.37
C LYS A 55 1.60 -3.37 8.19
N ILE A 56 0.28 -3.30 7.99
CA ILE A 56 -0.37 -2.29 7.16
C ILE A 56 -1.21 -1.41 8.08
N LYS A 57 -0.81 -0.16 8.21
CA LYS A 57 -1.48 0.87 9.00
C LYS A 57 -2.34 1.73 8.09
N ALA A 58 -3.55 2.05 8.54
CA ALA A 58 -4.47 2.94 7.83
C ALA A 58 -5.02 4.00 8.79
N THR A 59 -5.01 5.26 8.37
CA THR A 59 -5.69 6.33 9.12
C THR A 59 -7.19 6.30 8.89
N GLN A 60 -7.92 7.09 9.68
CA GLN A 60 -9.32 7.41 9.39
C GLN A 60 -9.49 7.89 7.94
N THR A 61 -10.41 7.26 7.21
CA THR A 61 -10.72 7.53 5.79
C THR A 61 -12.15 7.06 5.50
N SER A 62 -12.78 7.54 4.43
CA SER A 62 -14.13 7.09 4.09
C SER A 62 -14.15 5.62 3.66
N ARG A 63 -15.21 4.90 4.03
CA ARG A 63 -15.45 3.48 3.63
C ARG A 63 -15.22 3.25 2.13
N GLU A 64 -15.61 4.19 1.28
CA GLU A 64 -15.42 4.16 -0.18
C GLU A 64 -13.94 4.19 -0.64
N LYS A 65 -13.06 4.87 0.09
CA LYS A 65 -11.63 5.00 -0.24
C LYS A 65 -10.79 3.86 0.32
N LEU A 66 -11.29 3.16 1.34
CA LEU A 66 -10.55 2.13 2.04
C LEU A 66 -10.11 0.96 1.14
N PRO A 67 -10.89 0.47 0.15
CA PRO A 67 -10.43 -0.58 -0.76
C PRO A 67 -9.22 -0.17 -1.59
N LEU A 68 -9.23 1.06 -2.12
CA LEU A 68 -8.09 1.64 -2.85
C LEU A 68 -6.85 1.72 -1.95
N LEU A 69 -7.00 2.23 -0.73
CA LEU A 69 -5.93 2.39 0.25
C LEU A 69 -5.29 1.05 0.63
N LEU A 70 -6.12 0.03 0.91
CA LEU A 70 -5.64 -1.30 1.25
C LEU A 70 -4.95 -1.99 0.07
N ILE A 71 -5.50 -1.91 -1.14
CA ILE A 71 -4.85 -2.46 -2.35
C ILE A 71 -3.51 -1.75 -2.61
N HIS A 72 -3.45 -0.41 -2.45
CA HIS A 72 -2.23 0.38 -2.56
C HIS A 72 -1.16 -0.09 -1.56
N ALA A 73 -1.50 -0.17 -0.26
CA ALA A 73 -0.57 -0.56 0.79
C ALA A 73 -0.09 -2.02 0.64
N ILE A 74 -0.99 -2.94 0.27
CA ILE A 74 -0.64 -4.33 -0.05
C ILE A 74 0.29 -4.40 -1.27
N CYS A 75 0.13 -3.54 -2.28
CA CYS A 75 1.04 -3.51 -3.43
C CYS A 75 2.48 -3.11 -3.02
N HIS A 76 2.67 -2.20 -2.06
CA HIS A 76 3.99 -1.94 -1.48
C HIS A 76 4.52 -3.15 -0.71
N ALA A 77 3.70 -3.68 0.20
CA ALA A 77 3.99 -4.88 0.99
C ALA A 77 4.44 -6.07 0.11
N ALA A 78 3.81 -6.27 -1.04
CA ALA A 78 4.05 -7.35 -2.00
C ALA A 78 5.17 -7.08 -3.03
N CYS A 79 5.75 -5.87 -3.07
CA CYS A 79 6.78 -5.49 -4.05
C CYS A 79 8.10 -4.98 -3.44
N HIS A 80 8.18 -4.77 -2.12
CA HIS A 80 9.31 -4.13 -1.43
C HIS A 80 10.71 -4.62 -1.81
N LYS A 81 10.90 -5.93 -2.04
CA LYS A 81 12.18 -6.53 -2.46
C LYS A 81 12.60 -6.17 -3.90
N ARG A 82 11.75 -5.49 -4.66
CA ARG A 82 11.95 -5.12 -6.06
C ARG A 82 11.86 -3.61 -6.26
N ASP A 83 10.78 -3.01 -5.72
CA ASP A 83 10.47 -1.60 -5.85
C ASP A 83 10.20 -1.02 -4.45
N LEU A 84 10.96 0.00 -4.03
CA LEU A 84 10.73 0.72 -2.76
C LEU A 84 9.58 1.76 -2.82
N GLY A 85 8.83 1.80 -3.93
CA GLY A 85 7.78 2.77 -4.20
C GLY A 85 6.95 2.36 -5.41
N HIS A 86 6.34 3.33 -6.10
CA HIS A 86 5.39 3.15 -7.21
C HIS A 86 6.04 2.73 -8.56
N GLY A 87 7.02 1.83 -8.50
CA GLY A 87 7.74 1.28 -9.65
C GLY A 87 6.90 0.33 -10.51
N LYS A 88 7.55 -0.28 -11.51
CA LYS A 88 6.88 -1.12 -12.52
C LYS A 88 6.15 -2.32 -11.91
N HIS A 89 6.69 -2.95 -10.85
CA HIS A 89 6.04 -4.07 -10.19
C HIS A 89 4.82 -3.62 -9.39
N TRP A 90 4.92 -2.49 -8.67
CA TRP A 90 3.80 -1.89 -7.96
C TRP A 90 2.66 -1.51 -8.94
N GLN A 91 2.98 -0.79 -10.02
CA GLN A 91 2.00 -0.40 -11.04
C GLN A 91 1.34 -1.61 -11.71
N ASN A 92 2.11 -2.66 -12.03
CA ASN A 92 1.56 -3.88 -12.61
C ASN A 92 0.59 -4.60 -11.65
N ARG A 93 0.85 -4.62 -10.34
CA ARG A 93 -0.08 -5.18 -9.35
C ARG A 93 -1.36 -4.35 -9.24
N MET A 94 -1.25 -3.02 -9.19
CA MET A 94 -2.40 -2.11 -9.18
C MET A 94 -3.27 -2.27 -10.43
N LEU A 95 -2.66 -2.37 -11.62
CA LEU A 95 -3.38 -2.62 -12.88
C LEU A 95 -4.02 -4.01 -12.93
N LYS A 96 -3.39 -5.05 -12.38
CA LYS A 96 -4.01 -6.37 -12.20
C LYS A 96 -5.23 -6.27 -11.28
N ALA A 97 -5.11 -5.58 -10.15
CA ALA A 97 -6.22 -5.39 -9.22
C ALA A 97 -7.37 -4.62 -9.89
N ALA A 98 -7.09 -3.58 -10.67
CA ALA A 98 -8.10 -2.83 -11.41
C ALA A 98 -8.86 -3.70 -12.43
N ARG A 99 -8.14 -4.53 -13.19
CA ARG A 99 -8.73 -5.47 -14.14
C ARG A 99 -9.59 -6.53 -13.44
N ASP A 100 -9.11 -7.06 -12.33
CA ASP A 100 -9.84 -8.06 -11.56
C ASP A 100 -11.09 -7.43 -10.91
N ALA A 101 -11.02 -6.19 -10.41
CA ALA A 101 -12.17 -5.42 -9.90
C ALA A 101 -13.26 -5.25 -10.98
N GLU A 102 -12.88 -4.83 -12.18
CA GLU A 102 -13.81 -4.64 -13.31
C GLU A 102 -14.44 -5.96 -13.79
N HIS A 103 -13.63 -6.99 -14.07
CA HIS A 103 -14.10 -8.18 -14.80
C HIS A 103 -14.53 -9.35 -13.90
N LYS A 104 -14.05 -9.45 -12.66
CA LYS A 104 -14.45 -10.53 -11.73
C LYS A 104 -15.49 -10.07 -10.72
N TYR A 105 -15.38 -8.82 -10.26
CA TYR A 105 -16.17 -8.30 -9.13
C TYR A 105 -17.21 -7.24 -9.54
N GLY A 106 -17.15 -6.73 -10.77
CA GLY A 106 -18.08 -5.70 -11.27
C GLY A 106 -17.88 -4.32 -10.64
N ASP A 107 -16.80 -4.11 -9.89
CA ASP A 107 -16.53 -2.86 -9.17
C ASP A 107 -15.82 -1.85 -10.11
N LEU A 108 -16.64 -1.25 -10.98
CA LEU A 108 -16.19 -0.22 -11.92
C LEU A 108 -15.61 1.03 -11.22
N PRO A 109 -16.18 1.54 -10.10
CA PRO A 109 -15.58 2.65 -9.36
C PRO A 109 -14.16 2.35 -8.85
N LEU A 110 -13.94 1.19 -8.22
CA LEU A 110 -12.61 0.80 -7.73
C LEU A 110 -11.64 0.55 -8.88
N ALA A 111 -12.08 -0.10 -9.97
CA ALA A 111 -11.26 -0.30 -11.16
C ALA A 111 -10.79 1.03 -11.77
N ALA A 112 -11.69 2.01 -11.88
CA ALA A 112 -11.37 3.36 -12.34
C ALA A 112 -10.41 4.07 -11.37
N ALA A 113 -10.64 3.98 -10.06
CA ALA A 113 -9.79 4.58 -9.04
C ALA A 113 -8.35 4.03 -9.09
N LEU A 114 -8.19 2.71 -9.14
CA LEU A 114 -6.89 2.02 -9.25
C LEU A 114 -6.13 2.40 -10.53
N ARG A 115 -6.83 2.54 -11.67
CA ARG A 115 -6.22 3.01 -12.93
C ARG A 115 -5.80 4.47 -12.86
N ASN A 116 -6.63 5.33 -12.27
CA ASN A 116 -6.34 6.75 -12.12
C ASN A 116 -5.12 7.00 -11.23
N GLU A 117 -4.97 6.21 -10.16
CA GLU A 117 -3.79 6.23 -9.29
C GLU A 117 -2.50 5.95 -10.09
N VAL A 118 -2.45 4.82 -10.82
CA VAL A 118 -1.31 4.44 -11.66
C VAL A 118 -1.01 5.50 -12.74
N GLN A 119 -2.06 6.05 -13.38
CA GLN A 119 -1.90 7.13 -14.37
C GLN A 119 -1.26 8.39 -13.77
N GLY A 120 -1.56 8.72 -12.50
CA GLY A 120 -0.95 9.86 -11.80
C GLY A 120 0.57 9.75 -11.79
N TYR A 121 1.11 8.60 -11.36
CA TYR A 121 2.55 8.36 -11.34
C TYR A 121 3.16 8.29 -12.76
N GLN A 122 2.47 7.67 -13.73
CA GLN A 122 2.96 7.59 -15.11
C GLN A 122 3.07 8.95 -15.80
N ARG A 123 2.08 9.84 -15.60
CA ARG A 123 2.11 11.22 -16.12
C ARG A 123 3.25 12.01 -15.46
N SER A 124 3.38 11.93 -14.14
CA SER A 124 4.42 12.64 -13.40
C SER A 124 5.84 12.15 -13.75
N ALA A 125 6.05 10.84 -13.91
CA ALA A 125 7.32 10.27 -14.37
C ALA A 125 7.70 10.74 -15.79
N ARG A 126 6.72 10.90 -16.69
CA ARG A 126 6.91 11.45 -18.04
C ARG A 126 7.26 12.94 -18.03
N LEU A 127 6.73 13.71 -17.08
CA LEU A 127 7.00 15.14 -16.94
C LEU A 127 8.34 15.45 -16.27
N GLN A 128 8.85 14.56 -15.41
CA GLN A 128 10.03 14.81 -14.58
C GLN A 128 11.34 14.13 -15.06
N GLY A 129 11.33 13.38 -16.16
CA GLY A 129 12.57 12.89 -16.76
C GLY A 129 13.45 12.05 -15.83
N SER A 130 12.88 11.00 -15.21
CA SER A 130 13.62 10.00 -14.42
C SER A 130 14.47 10.55 -13.25
N GLY A 131 13.88 11.31 -12.32
CA GLY A 131 14.62 11.83 -11.17
C GLY A 131 13.81 12.29 -9.96
N LYS A 132 13.45 11.35 -9.07
CA LYS A 132 13.12 11.50 -7.63
C LYS A 132 12.00 12.50 -7.22
N ASN A 133 11.13 11.99 -6.33
CA ASN A 133 10.13 12.71 -5.53
C ASN A 133 8.91 13.28 -6.29
N ILE A 134 7.85 12.49 -6.34
CA ILE A 134 6.50 12.95 -6.68
C ILE A 134 5.63 12.74 -5.44
N VAL A 135 5.27 13.85 -4.77
CA VAL A 135 4.21 13.88 -3.77
C VAL A 135 3.03 14.59 -4.41
N TYR A 136 1.92 13.88 -4.64
CA TYR A 136 0.63 14.50 -4.91
C TYR A 136 -0.49 13.73 -4.20
N SER A 137 -1.46 14.49 -3.71
CA SER A 137 -2.41 14.06 -2.68
C SER A 137 -3.66 13.39 -3.26
N ARG A 138 -3.73 12.05 -3.15
CA ARG A 138 -5.00 11.31 -2.98
C ARG A 138 -4.88 10.24 -1.90
N LEU A 139 -3.78 9.50 -1.95
CA LEU A 139 -3.15 8.88 -0.80
C LEU A 139 -1.75 9.49 -0.70
N ARG A 140 -1.31 9.89 0.51
CA ARG A 140 0.10 10.21 0.77
C ARG A 140 0.69 8.96 1.40
N ASP A 141 1.86 8.56 0.95
CA ASP A 141 2.49 7.30 1.34
C ASP A 141 3.77 7.56 2.14
N ALA A 142 3.98 6.74 3.15
CA ALA A 142 5.27 6.56 3.80
C ALA A 142 5.72 5.11 3.58
N VAL A 143 7.00 4.91 3.29
CA VAL A 143 7.62 3.58 3.13
C VAL A 143 8.90 3.58 3.96
N HIS A 144 8.90 2.87 5.08
CA HIS A 144 10.03 2.81 6.00
C HIS A 144 10.70 1.45 5.95
N ASP A 145 11.97 1.45 5.52
CA ASP A 145 12.85 0.29 5.57
C ASP A 145 14.03 0.60 6.52
N VAL A 146 13.97 0.06 7.74
CA VAL A 146 14.89 0.42 8.83
C VAL A 146 16.02 -0.61 8.92
N HIS A 147 16.89 -0.61 7.91
CA HIS A 147 18.12 -1.40 7.95
C HIS A 147 19.34 -0.57 7.57
N ARG A 148 19.97 0.00 8.61
CA ARG A 148 21.32 0.55 8.55
C ARG A 148 22.14 0.17 9.78
N GLU A 149 22.09 -1.10 10.16
CA GLU A 149 23.09 -1.70 11.04
C GLU A 149 24.29 -2.11 10.17
N PHE A 150 25.25 -1.20 10.03
CA PHE A 150 26.60 -1.56 9.62
C PHE A 150 27.28 -2.25 10.80
N ASP A 151 27.05 -3.55 10.92
CA ASP A 151 27.67 -4.40 11.94
C ASP A 151 29.17 -4.57 11.65
N LYS A 152 29.96 -3.59 12.09
CA LYS A 152 31.43 -3.58 11.98
C LYS A 152 32.08 -4.43 13.08
N ASN A 153 31.72 -5.71 13.19
CA ASN A 153 32.34 -6.61 14.17
C ASN A 153 32.49 -8.08 13.70
N ARG A 154 33.31 -8.27 12.65
CA ARG A 154 34.00 -9.50 12.20
C ARG A 154 34.88 -9.08 11.00
N SER A 155 36.11 -9.53 10.76
CA SER A 155 37.11 -10.38 11.43
C SER A 155 38.47 -10.11 10.71
N THR A 156 39.70 -10.43 11.13
CA THR A 156 40.31 -11.27 12.19
C THR A 156 41.70 -10.64 12.53
N ARG A 157 42.49 -11.06 13.55
CA ARG A 157 43.46 -12.19 13.47
C ARG A 157 43.97 -12.56 14.87
N PHE A 158 43.79 -13.83 15.25
CA PHE A 158 44.93 -14.66 15.69
C PHE A 158 45.74 -14.94 14.40
N ILE A 159 47.07 -14.89 14.34
CA ILE A 159 48.10 -15.60 15.13
C ILE A 159 49.26 -14.63 15.38
#